data_AF-A0A7Y1F838-F1
#
_entry.id   AF-A0A7Y1F838-F1
#
_cell.length_a   1.000
_cell.length_b   1.000
_cell.length_c   1.000
_cell.angle_alpha   90.00
_cell.angle_beta   90.00
_cell.angle_gamma   90.00
#
_symmetry.space_group_name_H-M   'P 1'
#
loop_
_entity.id
_entity.type
_entity.pdbx_description
1 polymer ?
#
loop_
_entity_poly.entity_id
_entity_poly.type
_entity_poly.pdbx_seq_one_letter_code
_entity_poly.pdbx_strand_id
1 'polypeptide(L)' 'MIDPRRIFVTEIALSMLEQWYSTWEGFKDHHDGTIRRLALHSKARGLVYHDRCLLKAEGALND' A
#
# COMPACT_ATOMS: atom_id res chain seq x y z
N MET A 1 -9.43 -24.66 -5.82
CA MET A 1 -10.19 -23.44 -6.20
C MET A 1 -9.70 -22.31 -5.32
N ILE A 2 -9.22 -21.21 -5.88
CA ILE A 2 -8.76 -20.06 -5.09
C ILE A 2 -10.00 -19.38 -4.48
N ASP A 3 -9.95 -19.05 -3.19
CA ASP A 3 -11.04 -18.33 -2.52
C ASP A 3 -11.21 -16.94 -3.15
N PRO A 4 -12.38 -16.59 -3.72
CA PRO A 4 -12.62 -15.28 -4.33
C PRO A 4 -12.41 -14.12 -3.35
N ARG A 5 -12.57 -14.33 -2.04
CA ARG A 5 -12.30 -13.33 -1.01
C ARG A 5 -10.79 -13.03 -0.89
N ARG A 6 -9.93 -14.04 -1.07
CA ARG A 6 -8.46 -13.84 -1.10
C ARG A 6 -8.05 -13.00 -2.31
N ILE A 7 -8.67 -13.23 -3.47
CA ILE A 7 -8.41 -12.46 -4.69
C ILE A 7 -8.77 -10.98 -4.45
N PHE A 8 -9.98 -10.72 -3.96
CA PHE A 8 -10.45 -9.34 -3.70
C PHE A 8 -9.58 -8.57 -2.71
N VAL A 9 -9.19 -9.21 -1.61
CA VAL A 9 -8.28 -8.60 -0.62
C VAL A 9 -6.92 -8.27 -1.24
N THR A 10 -6.38 -9.17 -2.06
CA THR A 10 -5.10 -8.98 -2.73
C THR A 10 -5.18 -7.81 -3.73
N GLU A 11 -6.26 -7.70 -4.49
CA GLU A 11 -6.47 -6.59 -5.43
C GLU A 11 -6.54 -5.24 -4.70
N ILE A 12 -7.29 -5.14 -3.60
CA ILE A 12 -7.32 -3.92 -2.78
C ILE A 12 -5.93 -3.56 -2.27
N ALA A 13 -5.20 -4.55 -1.75
CA ALA A 13 -3.87 -4.35 -1.21
C ALA A 13 -2.90 -3.83 -2.29
N LEU A 14 -2.94 -4.42 -3.49
CA LEU A 14 -2.15 -3.98 -4.64
C LEU A 14 -2.51 -2.56 -5.09
N SER A 15 -3.79 -2.21 -5.17
CA SER A 15 -4.21 -0.85 -5.51
C SER A 15 -3.74 0.20 -4.49
N MET A 16 -3.75 -0.14 -3.19
CA MET A 16 -3.21 0.76 -2.16
C MET A 16 -1.70 0.97 -2.33
N LEU A 17 -0.94 -0.10 -2.62
CA LEU A 17 0.49 0.00 -2.91
C LEU A 17 0.79 0.89 -4.11
N GLU A 18 0.05 0.69 -5.21
CA GLU A 18 0.19 1.46 -6.43
C GLU A 18 -0.04 2.96 -6.18
N GLN A 19 -1.05 3.31 -5.37
CA GLN A 19 -1.37 4.70 -5.06
C GLN A 19 -0.23 5.40 -4.29
N TRP A 20 0.36 4.73 -3.30
CA TRP A 20 1.50 5.28 -2.56
C TRP A 20 2.77 5.37 -3.40
N TYR A 21 2.99 4.40 -4.28
CA TYR A 21 4.11 4.43 -5.21
C TYR A 21 3.96 5.59 -6.21
N SER A 22 2.77 5.76 -6.79
CA SER A 22 2.45 6.85 -7.72
C SER A 22 2.60 8.22 -7.06
N THR A 23 2.16 8.35 -5.80
CA THR A 23 2.35 9.57 -5.02
C THR A 23 3.83 9.88 -4.84
N TRP A 24 4.64 8.89 -4.46
CA TRP A 24 6.08 9.11 -4.31
C TRP A 24 6.75 9.45 -5.64
N GLU A 25 6.44 8.74 -6.72
CA GLU A 25 7.01 8.97 -8.05
C GLU A 25 6.70 10.39 -8.55
N GLY A 26 5.49 10.90 -8.30
CA GLY A 26 5.09 12.26 -8.69
C GLY A 26 5.77 13.37 -7.89
N PHE A 27 6.26 13.09 -6.69
CA PHE A 27 6.80 14.12 -5.78
C PHE A 27 8.28 13.94 -5.41
N LYS A 28 8.94 12.86 -5.84
CA LYS A 28 10.34 12.57 -5.48
C LYS A 28 11.32 13.67 -5.91
N ASP A 29 11.04 14.36 -7.02
CA ASP A 29 11.89 15.42 -7.59
C ASP A 29 11.31 16.82 -7.36
N HIS A 30 10.32 16.95 -6.47
CA HIS A 30 9.70 18.23 -6.16
C HIS A 30 10.73 19.21 -5.56
N HIS A 31 10.65 20.50 -5.88
CA HIS A 31 11.62 21.51 -5.42
C HIS A 31 11.63 21.68 -3.88
N ASP A 32 10.45 21.65 -3.25
CA ASP A 32 10.29 21.68 -1.80
C ASP A 32 10.73 20.35 -1.13
N GLY A 33 11.73 20.43 -0.24
CA GLY A 33 12.25 19.28 0.51
C GLY A 33 11.27 18.69 1.53
N THR A 34 10.29 19.44 2.02
CA THR A 34 9.23 18.92 2.88
C THR A 34 8.29 18.02 2.09
N ILE A 35 7.91 18.42 0.88
CA ILE A 35 7.06 17.60 0.00
C ILE A 35 7.76 16.29 -0.36
N ARG A 36 9.06 16.32 -0.71
CA ARG A 36 9.84 15.09 -0.95
C ARG A 36 9.86 14.16 0.26
N ARG A 37 10.08 14.70 1.46
CA ARG A 37 10.06 13.92 2.71
C ARG A 37 8.69 13.30 2.98
N LEU A 38 7.61 14.05 2.80
CA LEU A 38 6.25 13.56 2.99
C LEU A 38 5.91 12.46 1.98
N ALA A 39 6.32 12.62 0.73
CA ALA A 39 6.14 11.62 -0.31
C ALA A 39 6.88 10.31 0.01
N LEU A 40 8.15 10.41 0.43
CA LEU A 40 8.93 9.24 0.88
C LEU A 40 8.31 8.57 2.11
N HIS A 41 7.85 9.37 3.08
CA HIS A 41 7.19 8.86 4.28
C HIS A 41 5.86 8.17 3.95
N SER A 42 5.10 8.70 2.98
CA SER A 42 3.87 8.08 2.49
C SER A 42 4.15 6.71 1.86
N LYS A 43 5.19 6.58 1.03
CA LYS A 43 5.64 5.30 0.47
C LYS A 43 6.03 4.28 1.55
N ALA A 44 6.84 4.70 2.53
CA ALA A 44 7.31 3.82 3.59
C ALA A 44 6.15 3.34 4.49
N ARG A 45 5.27 4.26 4.91
CA ARG A 45 4.08 3.89 5.70
C ARG A 45 3.11 3.03 4.90
N GLY A 46 3.02 3.29 3.60
CA GLY A 46 2.21 2.51 2.71
C GLY A 46 2.53 1.02 2.78
N LEU A 47 3.79 0.66 2.52
CA LEU A 47 4.24 -0.74 2.60
C LEU A 47 3.89 -1.42 3.93
N VAL A 48 4.10 -0.72 5.06
CA VAL A 48 3.76 -1.26 6.39
C VAL A 48 2.26 -1.47 6.55
N TYR A 49 1.44 -0.55 6.05
CA TYR A 49 -0.01 -0.63 6.18
C TYR A 49 -0.59 -1.71 5.26
N HIS A 50 -0.04 -1.86 4.06
CA HIS A 50 -0.31 -2.96 3.14
C HIS A 50 -0.12 -4.32 3.82
N ASP A 51 1.08 -4.57 4.37
CA ASP A 51 1.40 -5.87 4.96
C ASP A 51 0.49 -6.19 6.15
N ARG A 52 0.16 -5.18 6.96
CA ARG A 52 -0.80 -5.33 8.07
C ARG A 52 -2.21 -5.69 7.59
N CYS A 53 -2.69 -5.05 6.52
CA CYS A 53 -3.99 -5.36 5.94
C CYS A 53 -4.05 -6.79 5.40
N LEU A 54 -2.99 -7.24 4.71
CA LEU A 54 -2.89 -8.61 4.22
C LEU A 54 -2.91 -9.62 5.38
N LEU A 55 -2.05 -9.44 6.39
CA LEU A 55 -2.00 -10.35 7.54
C LEU A 55 -3.34 -10.45 8.29
N LYS A 56 -4.02 -9.30 8.47
CA LYS A 56 -5.34 -9.27 9.12
C LYS A 56 -6.40 -9.99 8.29
N ALA A 57 -6.38 -9.77 6.98
CA ALA A 57 -7.34 -10.40 6.08
C ALA A 57 -7.09 -11.91 5.94
N GLU A 58 -5.84 -12.36 5.94
CA GLU A 58 -5.51 -13.78 6.00
C GLU A 58 -6.01 -14.44 7.28
N GLY A 59 -5.86 -13.78 8.43
CA GLY A 59 -6.45 -14.25 9.70
C GLY A 59 -7.97 -14.41 9.61
N ALA A 60 -8.67 -13.39 9.10
CA ALA A 60 -10.12 -13.40 8.95
C ALA A 60 -10.66 -14.41 7.91
N LEU A 61 -9.79 -14.92 7.02
CA LEU A 61 -10.16 -15.92 6.02
C LEU A 61 -9.90 -17.35 6.48
N ASN A 62 -9.12 -17.52 7.55
CA ASN A 62 -8.80 -18.82 8.13
C ASN A 62 -9.65 -19.15 9.38
N ASP A 63 -10.39 -18.17 9.91
CA ASP A 63 -11.45 -18.32 10.93
C ASP A 63 -12.82 -18.58 10.28
#